data_AF-K1T4H1-F1
#
_entry.id   AF-K1T4H1-F1
#
_cell.length_a   1.000
_cell.length_b   1.000
_cell.length_c   1.000
_cell.angle_alpha   90.00
_cell.angle_beta   90.00
_cell.angle_gamma   90.00
#
_symmetry.space_group_name_H-M   'P 1'
#
loop_
_entity.id
_entity.type
_entity.pdbx_description
1 polymer ?
#
loop_
_entity_poly.entity_id
_entity_poly.type
_entity_poly.pdbx_seq_one_letter_code
_entity_poly.pdbx_strand_id
1 'polypeptide(L)'
;MITNAQKPAKFLGFDIFIRRSNDLRKDINGKTIRSLGHVPVLYLNYETMRKKLFDYKAARIAVENGKEIWKSIVRTYMIDLDDLEIVSQFNAEIRGFYNYYSIANNSPAINSFYRI
;
A
#
# COMPACT_ATOMS: atom_id res chain seq x y z
N MET A 1 -24.06 3.78 4.59
CA MET A 1 -23.52 3.71 5.97
C MET A 1 -22.76 4.99 6.23
N ILE A 2 -23.11 5.76 7.27
CA ILE A 2 -22.42 7.01 7.64
C ILE A 2 -21.58 6.70 8.88
N THR A 3 -20.28 7.01 8.86
CA THR A 3 -19.37 6.82 10.01
C THR A 3 -19.07 8.16 10.66
N ASN A 4 -19.05 8.23 12.00
CA ASN A 4 -18.72 9.46 12.74
C ASN A 4 -17.19 9.74 12.77
N ALA A 5 -16.44 9.29 11.75
CA ALA A 5 -14.98 9.47 11.62
C ALA A 5 -14.13 9.13 12.88
N GLN A 6 -14.65 8.30 13.79
CA GLN A 6 -13.93 7.86 14.99
C GLN A 6 -12.98 6.71 14.69
N LYS A 7 -13.37 5.83 13.76
CA LYS A 7 -12.57 4.71 13.28
C LYS A 7 -12.36 4.84 11.77
N PRO A 8 -11.19 4.44 11.24
CA PRO A 8 -11.00 4.35 9.80
C PRO A 8 -12.04 3.42 9.16
N ALA A 9 -12.56 3.83 8.02
CA ALA A 9 -13.47 3.02 7.21
C ALA A 9 -12.72 2.44 6.01
N LYS A 10 -12.88 1.13 5.76
CA LYS A 10 -12.34 0.49 4.55
C LYS A 10 -13.26 0.77 3.37
N PHE A 11 -12.72 1.37 2.31
CA PHE A 11 -13.45 1.59 1.07
C PHE A 11 -12.51 1.50 -0.13
N LEU A 12 -12.88 0.71 -1.14
CA LEU A 12 -12.08 0.50 -2.37
C LEU A 12 -10.60 0.13 -2.12
N GLY A 13 -10.31 -0.55 -1.01
CA GLY A 13 -8.95 -0.92 -0.62
C GLY A 13 -8.13 0.17 0.07
N PHE A 14 -8.72 1.33 0.36
CA PHE A 14 -8.13 2.37 1.20
C PHE A 14 -8.73 2.34 2.61
N ASP A 15 -7.92 2.66 3.60
CA ASP A 15 -8.41 3.06 4.92
C ASP A 15 -8.66 4.58 4.88
N ILE A 16 -9.92 4.99 4.97
CA ILE A 16 -10.35 6.39 4.90
C ILE A 16 -10.65 6.90 6.30
N PHE A 17 -10.04 8.01 6.69
CA PHE A 17 -10.27 8.63 7.99
C PHE A 17 -10.01 10.14 7.99
N ILE A 18 -10.47 10.83 9.04
CA ILE A 18 -10.15 12.25 9.27
C ILE A 18 -8.88 12.34 10.11
N ARG A 19 -7.85 13.03 9.59
CA ARG A 19 -6.61 13.26 10.34
C ARG A 19 -6.86 14.20 11.51
N ARG A 20 -6.48 13.77 12.71
CA ARG A 20 -6.50 14.59 13.92
C ARG A 20 -5.06 14.94 14.27
N SER A 21 -4.58 16.07 13.77
CA SER A 21 -3.22 16.56 14.00
C SER A 21 -3.27 18.07 14.26
N ASN A 22 -2.44 18.50 15.22
CA ASN A 22 -2.20 19.91 15.52
C ASN A 22 -0.83 20.38 15.00
N ASP A 23 -0.21 19.58 14.12
CA ASP A 23 1.14 19.84 13.63
C ASP A 23 1.20 21.13 12.84
N LEU A 24 2.27 21.88 13.09
CA LEU A 24 2.56 23.13 12.42
C LEU A 24 3.39 22.85 11.17
N ARG A 25 3.01 23.43 10.04
CA ARG A 25 3.81 23.41 8.82
C ARG A 25 3.97 24.83 8.28
N LYS A 26 5.06 25.05 7.55
CA LYS A 26 5.29 26.28 6.79
C LYS A 26 4.57 26.21 5.44
N ASP A 27 3.79 27.24 5.15
CA ASP A 27 3.23 27.45 3.82
C ASP A 27 4.33 27.87 2.83
N ILE A 28 4.02 27.95 1.53
CA ILE A 28 4.93 28.40 0.47
C ILE A 28 5.54 29.78 0.76
N ASN A 29 4.82 30.62 1.53
CA ASN A 29 5.25 31.96 1.94
C ASN A 29 5.98 31.99 3.30
N GLY A 30 6.35 30.84 3.88
CA GLY A 30 7.05 30.77 5.17
C GLY A 30 6.18 31.06 6.41
N LYS A 31 4.87 31.25 6.23
CA LYS A 31 3.92 31.42 7.33
C LYS A 31 3.65 30.08 8.02
N THR A 32 3.67 30.06 9.35
CA THR A 32 3.28 28.88 10.12
C THR A 32 1.76 28.71 10.08
N ILE A 33 1.29 27.55 9.62
CA ILE A 33 -0.13 27.21 9.50
C ILE A 33 -0.41 25.82 10.10
N ARG A 34 -1.69 25.56 10.43
CA ARG A 34 -2.21 24.24 10.82
C ARG A 34 -3.18 23.75 9.73
N SER A 35 -2.65 23.20 8.65
CA SER A 35 -3.46 22.73 7.50
C SER A 35 -3.70 21.22 7.44
N LEU A 36 -3.06 20.44 8.32
CA LEU A 36 -3.14 18.98 8.29
C LEU A 36 -4.27 18.40 9.16
N GLY A 37 -4.81 19.19 10.09
CA GLY A 37 -5.90 18.76 10.97
C GLY A 37 -7.26 18.81 10.28
N HIS A 38 -8.15 17.88 10.64
CA HIS A 38 -9.53 17.79 10.14
C HIS A 38 -9.67 17.54 8.63
N VAL A 39 -8.61 17.10 7.96
CA VAL A 39 -8.60 16.76 6.52
C VAL A 39 -8.83 15.26 6.32
N PRO A 40 -9.61 14.84 5.30
CA PRO A 40 -9.73 13.43 4.91
C PRO A 40 -8.40 12.87 4.39
N VAL A 41 -8.11 11.63 4.77
CA VAL A 41 -6.91 10.89 4.38
C VAL A 41 -7.31 9.59 3.73
N LEU A 42 -6.70 9.30 2.58
CA LEU A 42 -6.67 7.99 1.96
C LEU A 42 -5.37 7.30 2.38
N TYR A 43 -5.48 6.19 3.07
CA TYR A 43 -4.32 5.47 3.58
C TYR A 43 -4.24 4.06 3.00
N LEU A 44 -3.08 3.72 2.45
CA LEU A 44 -2.76 2.36 2.04
C LEU A 44 -2.20 1.59 3.24
N ASN A 45 -2.95 0.60 3.70
CA ASN A 45 -2.54 -0.26 4.81
C ASN A 45 -1.65 -1.41 4.33
N TYR A 46 -0.66 -1.79 5.14
CA TYR A 46 0.19 -2.96 4.94
C TYR A 46 -0.61 -4.24 4.74
N GLU A 47 -1.76 -4.40 5.41
CA GLU A 47 -2.62 -5.55 5.21
C GLU A 47 -3.15 -5.66 3.76
N THR A 48 -3.42 -4.52 3.12
CA THR A 48 -3.91 -4.50 1.73
C THR A 48 -2.79 -4.86 0.76
N MET A 49 -1.58 -4.32 0.98
CA MET A 49 -0.38 -4.72 0.23
C MET A 49 -0.10 -6.22 0.38
N ARG A 50 -0.11 -6.72 1.62
CA ARG A 50 0.05 -8.15 1.95
C ARG A 50 -0.95 -9.01 1.20
N LYS A 51 -2.24 -8.67 1.31
CA LYS A 51 -3.31 -9.42 0.64
C LYS A 51 -3.06 -9.47 -0.87
N LYS A 52 -2.66 -8.36 -1.48
CA LYS A 52 -2.36 -8.33 -2.92
C LYS A 52 -1.15 -9.16 -3.32
N LEU A 53 -0.09 -9.17 -2.52
CA LEU A 53 1.07 -10.04 -2.76
C LEU A 53 0.70 -11.53 -2.66
N PHE A 54 -0.22 -11.88 -1.76
CA PHE A 54 -0.72 -13.24 -1.62
C PHE A 54 -1.66 -13.61 -2.78
N ASP A 55 -2.51 -12.70 -3.23
CA ASP A 55 -3.36 -12.89 -4.41
C ASP A 55 -2.51 -13.21 -5.65
N TYR A 56 -1.37 -12.52 -5.82
CA TYR A 56 -0.41 -12.78 -6.91
C TYR A 56 0.47 -14.03 -6.69
N LYS A 57 0.37 -14.68 -5.52
CA LYS A 57 1.24 -15.77 -5.07
C LYS A 57 2.73 -15.38 -5.12
N ALA A 58 3.02 -14.10 -4.88
CA ALA A 58 4.36 -13.54 -4.94
C ALA A 58 5.15 -13.77 -3.64
N ALA A 59 4.45 -13.79 -2.50
CA ALA A 59 5.07 -13.90 -1.19
C ALA A 59 4.26 -14.82 -0.26
N ARG A 60 4.94 -15.42 0.72
CA ARG A 60 4.34 -16.07 1.89
C ARG A 60 5.04 -15.63 3.16
N ILE A 61 4.35 -15.78 4.27
CA ILE A 61 4.94 -15.73 5.60
C ILE A 61 5.30 -17.16 5.99
N ALA A 62 6.57 -17.41 6.27
CA ALA A 62 7.06 -18.64 6.88
C ALA A 62 7.43 -18.35 8.34
N VAL A 63 7.22 -19.32 9.22
CA VAL A 63 7.68 -19.22 10.61
C VAL A 63 8.97 -20.01 10.74
N GLU A 64 10.08 -19.32 10.99
CA GLU A 64 11.38 -19.95 11.25
C GLU A 64 11.84 -19.53 12.64
N ASN A 65 12.17 -20.50 13.49
CA ASN A 65 12.60 -20.28 14.88
C ASN A 65 11.62 -19.40 15.69
N GLY A 66 10.31 -19.58 15.48
CA GLY A 66 9.26 -18.81 16.16
C GLY A 66 9.10 -17.36 15.69
N LYS A 67 9.81 -16.94 14.63
CA LYS A 67 9.69 -15.61 14.03
C LYS A 67 9.03 -15.69 12.66
N GLU A 68 8.14 -14.74 12.37
CA GLU A 68 7.56 -14.57 11.04
C GLU A 68 8.61 -13.96 10.09
N ILE A 69 8.91 -14.68 9.03
CA ILE A 69 9.83 -14.26 7.97
C ILE A 69 9.07 -14.22 6.65
N TRP A 70 9.20 -13.11 5.94
CA TRP A 70 8.66 -12.97 4.59
C TRP A 70 9.58 -13.67 3.59
N LYS A 71 9.00 -14.53 2.76
CA LYS A 71 9.72 -15.21 1.68
C LYS A 71 8.98 -15.00 0.36
N SER A 72 9.73 -14.65 -0.68
CA SER A 72 9.23 -14.71 -2.04
C SER A 72 8.98 -16.17 -2.44
N ILE A 73 7.99 -16.40 -3.29
CA ILE A 73 7.64 -17.73 -3.79
C ILE A 73 7.79 -17.75 -5.30
N VAL A 74 8.29 -18.88 -5.81
CA VAL A 74 8.24 -19.18 -7.23
C VAL A 74 6.78 -19.32 -7.67
N ARG A 75 6.37 -18.51 -8.65
CA ARG A 75 5.02 -18.52 -9.21
C ARG A 75 4.89 -19.65 -10.22
N THR A 76 4.52 -20.83 -9.75
CA THR A 76 4.50 -22.06 -10.57
C THR A 76 3.62 -21.97 -11.82
N TYR A 77 2.57 -21.14 -11.78
CA TYR A 77 1.70 -20.89 -12.94
C TYR A 77 2.37 -20.10 -14.08
N MET A 78 3.60 -19.62 -13.87
CA MET A 78 4.38 -18.87 -14.86
C MET A 78 5.59 -19.66 -15.37
N ILE A 79 5.79 -20.92 -14.95
CA ILE A 79 6.97 -21.72 -15.32
C ILE A 79 7.02 -21.99 -16.83
N ASP A 80 5.85 -22.16 -17.46
CA ASP A 80 5.75 -22.49 -18.89
C ASP A 80 5.63 -21.25 -19.79
N LEU A 81 5.74 -20.04 -19.22
CA LEU A 81 5.70 -18.78 -19.97
C LEU A 81 7.08 -18.43 -20.53
N ASP A 82 7.09 -17.68 -21.63
CA ASP A 82 8.34 -17.12 -22.16
C ASP A 82 8.93 -16.08 -21.21
N ASP A 83 10.26 -15.91 -21.23
CA ASP A 83 10.98 -14.95 -20.39
C ASP A 83 10.40 -13.54 -20.51
N LEU A 84 10.04 -13.11 -21.74
CA LEU A 84 9.44 -11.80 -21.97
C LEU A 84 8.05 -11.68 -21.34
N GLU A 85 7.25 -12.75 -21.40
CA GLU A 85 5.91 -12.80 -20.81
C GLU A 85 5.98 -12.73 -19.29
N ILE A 86 6.93 -13.46 -18.68
CA ILE A 86 7.17 -13.43 -17.23
C ILE A 86 7.48 -12.00 -16.79
N VAL A 87 8.48 -11.36 -17.42
CA VAL A 87 8.89 -9.99 -17.08
C VAL A 87 7.76 -8.98 -17.32
N SER A 88 7.01 -9.13 -18.42
CA SER A 88 5.88 -8.28 -18.75
C SER A 88 4.78 -8.35 -17.68
N GLN A 89 4.43 -9.56 -17.24
CA GLN A 89 3.42 -9.79 -16.20
C GLN A 89 3.79 -9.13 -14.87
N PHE A 90 5.02 -9.32 -14.39
CA PHE A 90 5.49 -8.66 -13.17
C PHE A 90 5.42 -7.13 -13.27
N ASN A 91 5.89 -6.57 -14.38
CA ASN A 91 5.86 -5.12 -14.61
C ASN A 91 4.43 -4.58 -14.67
N ALA A 92 3.51 -5.31 -15.31
CA ALA A 92 2.10 -4.94 -15.40
C ALA A 92 1.43 -4.93 -14.02
N GLU A 93 1.69 -5.93 -13.18
CA GLU A 93 1.15 -6.02 -11.81
C GLU A 93 1.65 -4.89 -10.91
N ILE A 94 2.96 -4.62 -10.92
CA ILE A 94 3.59 -3.55 -10.15
C ILE A 94 3.02 -2.19 -10.59
N ARG A 95 2.97 -1.96 -11.90
CA ARG A 95 2.45 -0.71 -12.48
C ARG A 95 0.97 -0.53 -12.15
N GLY A 96 0.17 -1.58 -12.27
CA GLY A 96 -1.26 -1.55 -11.94
C GLY A 96 -1.49 -1.21 -10.47
N PHE A 97 -0.74 -1.84 -9.57
CA PHE A 97 -0.83 -1.56 -8.14
C PHE A 97 -0.42 -0.13 -7.80
N TYR A 98 0.70 0.34 -8.36
CA TYR A 98 1.17 1.71 -8.16
C TYR A 98 0.15 2.73 -8.67
N ASN A 99 -0.33 2.59 -9.90
CA ASN A 99 -1.29 3.52 -10.50
C ASN A 99 -2.54 3.66 -9.65
N TYR A 100 -3.12 2.54 -9.19
CA TYR A 100 -4.31 2.53 -8.37
C TYR A 100 -4.10 3.22 -6.99
N TYR A 101 -2.99 2.92 -6.31
CA TYR A 101 -2.76 3.41 -4.94
C TYR A 101 -1.94 4.70 -4.83
N SER A 102 -1.43 5.23 -5.94
CA SER A 102 -0.59 6.46 -5.99
C SER A 102 -1.25 7.70 -5.35
N ILE A 103 -2.59 7.75 -5.33
CA ILE A 103 -3.37 8.82 -4.70
C ILE A 103 -3.36 8.76 -3.16
N ALA A 104 -2.94 7.65 -2.56
CA ALA A 104 -2.85 7.53 -1.11
C ALA A 104 -1.91 8.59 -0.52
N ASN A 105 -2.28 9.17 0.62
CA ASN A 105 -1.44 10.15 1.30
C ASN A 105 -0.11 9.58 1.80
N ASN A 106 -0.01 8.25 1.92
CA ASN A 106 1.21 7.51 2.23
C ASN A 106 1.73 6.71 1.03
N SER A 107 1.50 7.17 -0.21
CA SER A 107 1.96 6.49 -1.42
C SER A 107 3.45 6.12 -1.47
N PRO A 108 4.41 6.79 -0.78
CA PRO A 108 5.78 6.29 -0.68
C PRO A 108 5.90 4.89 -0.07
N ALA A 109 4.92 4.45 0.74
CA ALA A 109 4.86 3.11 1.29
C ALA A 109 4.75 2.03 0.21
N ILE A 110 4.25 2.36 -0.99
CA ILE A 110 4.15 1.44 -2.14
C ILE A 110 5.56 0.95 -2.57
N ASN A 111 6.62 1.72 -2.33
CA ASN A 111 7.99 1.27 -2.63
C ASN A 111 8.36 -0.03 -1.88
N SER A 112 7.75 -0.30 -0.72
CA SER A 112 7.94 -1.58 -0.03
C SER A 112 7.32 -2.76 -0.78
N PHE A 113 6.24 -2.55 -1.54
CA PHE A 113 5.61 -3.57 -2.39
C PHE A 113 6.52 -3.96 -3.57
N TYR A 114 7.27 -3.01 -4.12
CA TYR A 114 8.22 -3.25 -5.21
C TYR A 114 9.45 -4.08 -4.77
N ARG A 115 9.83 -4.01 -3.48
CA ARG A 115 11.08 -4.59 -2.96
C ARG A 115 10.92 -5.96 -2.29
N ILE A 116 9.73 -6.56 -2.36
CA ILE A 116 9.42 -7.89 -1.84
C ILE A 116 9.69 -8.94 -2.92
#